data_AF-A0A2W5REB1-F1
#
_entry.id   AF-A0A2W5REB1-F1
#
_cell.length_a   1.000
_cell.length_b   1.000
_cell.length_c   1.000
_cell.angle_alpha   90.00
_cell.angle_beta   90.00
_cell.angle_gamma   90.00
#
_symmetry.space_group_name_H-M   'P 1'
#
loop_
_entity.id
_entity.type
_entity.pdbx_description
1 polymer ?
#
loop_
_entity_poly.entity_id
_entity_poly.type
_entity_poly.pdbx_seq_one_letter_code
_entity_poly.pdbx_strand_id
1 'polypeptide(L)'
;MLKVGFVGAVAAVAAGMLMATPATAQFFFKAKDLRGERVKGDEPGIGQPLPGATPAELRAAVVWNMRAALNVAALQCQFEPQLLTVHNYNAILADHRQELAQSFDTLAKYFARTAKTKKEGQMALDQFGTRTYAGFATVAAQYGFCSTSSSIGREALYAPRGEFGEVALGRMRELRNSLTPWGEQQFPRAHILPATLPRFDKDCWKKDSYNNKKCGEALTPVVYAAR
;
A
#
# COMPACT_ATOMS: atom_id res chain seq x y z
N MET A 1 -77.35 0.38 2.21
CA MET A 1 -76.45 -0.74 1.87
C MET A 1 -75.19 -0.14 1.25
N LEU A 2 -74.07 -0.30 1.97
CA LEU A 2 -72.85 0.49 1.82
C LEU A 2 -72.09 0.14 0.53
N LYS A 3 -71.68 1.18 -0.22
CA LYS A 3 -70.75 1.11 -1.34
C LYS A 3 -69.37 0.65 -0.85
N VAL A 4 -68.95 -0.55 -1.23
CA VAL A 4 -67.56 -0.99 -1.11
C VAL A 4 -67.15 -1.56 -2.46
N GLY A 5 -66.07 -1.05 -3.05
CA GLY A 5 -65.44 -1.73 -4.16
C GLY A 5 -64.33 -0.96 -4.88
N PHE A 6 -64.44 0.35 -5.02
CA PHE A 6 -63.40 1.14 -5.69
C PHE A 6 -62.25 1.55 -4.74
N VAL A 7 -62.53 1.66 -3.44
CA VAL A 7 -61.52 1.99 -2.42
C VAL A 7 -60.58 0.80 -2.15
N GLY A 8 -61.06 -0.44 -2.31
CA GLY A 8 -60.26 -1.64 -2.09
C GLY A 8 -59.16 -1.84 -3.14
N ALA A 9 -59.43 -1.50 -4.40
CA ALA A 9 -58.46 -1.67 -5.49
C ALA A 9 -57.32 -0.63 -5.43
N VAL A 10 -57.60 0.60 -5.00
CA VAL A 10 -56.57 1.65 -4.84
C VAL A 10 -55.67 1.37 -3.64
N ALA A 11 -56.21 0.79 -2.56
CA ALA A 11 -55.41 0.41 -1.39
C ALA A 11 -54.40 -0.72 -1.71
N ALA A 12 -54.75 -1.66 -2.59
CA ALA A 12 -53.85 -2.74 -3.00
C ALA A 12 -52.70 -2.27 -3.91
N VAL A 13 -52.94 -1.28 -4.79
CA VAL A 13 -51.89 -0.68 -5.64
C VAL A 13 -50.98 0.25 -4.83
N ALA A 14 -51.53 0.98 -3.85
CA ALA A 14 -50.73 1.82 -2.96
C ALA A 14 -49.82 1.01 -2.00
N ALA A 15 -50.24 -0.20 -1.62
CA ALA A 15 -49.41 -1.11 -0.81
C ALA A 15 -48.23 -1.72 -1.60
N GLY A 16 -48.33 -1.82 -2.93
CA GLY A 16 -47.25 -2.34 -3.79
C GLY A 16 -46.15 -1.33 -4.11
N MET A 17 -46.39 -0.03 -3.90
CA MET A 17 -45.43 1.05 -4.18
C MET A 17 -44.71 1.57 -2.93
N LEU A 18 -45.07 1.08 -1.75
CA LEU A 18 -44.39 1.42 -0.50
C LEU A 18 -43.32 0.38 -0.20
N MET A 19 -42.07 0.82 -0.41
CA MET A 19 -40.85 0.33 0.24
C MET A 19 -40.15 -0.88 -0.42
N ALA A 20 -39.79 -0.75 -1.70
CA ALA A 20 -38.44 -1.14 -2.09
C ALA A 20 -37.49 0.01 -1.68
N THR A 21 -37.36 0.27 -0.37
CA THR A 21 -36.21 1.00 0.11
C THR A 21 -35.00 0.12 -0.24
N PRO A 22 -33.94 0.67 -0.86
CA PRO A 22 -32.70 -0.11 -0.95
C PRO A 22 -32.37 -0.50 0.48
N ALA A 23 -32.23 -1.79 0.75
CA ALA A 23 -31.80 -2.25 2.05
C ALA A 23 -30.49 -1.52 2.38
N THR A 24 -30.54 -0.51 3.24
CA THR A 24 -29.36 0.20 3.76
C THR A 24 -28.68 -0.67 4.81
N ALA A 25 -28.39 -1.90 4.43
CA ALA A 25 -27.42 -2.79 5.02
C ALA A 25 -26.43 -3.26 3.93
N GLN A 26 -26.38 -2.55 2.80
CA GLN A 26 -25.25 -2.62 1.89
C GLN A 26 -24.09 -1.89 2.60
N PHE A 27 -23.29 -2.64 3.36
CA PHE A 27 -21.96 -2.19 3.79
C PHE A 27 -21.12 -2.01 2.53
N PHE A 28 -21.34 -0.91 1.80
CA PHE A 28 -20.43 -0.50 0.75
C PHE A 28 -19.16 -0.04 1.46
N PHE A 29 -18.19 -0.95 1.60
CA PHE A 29 -16.83 -0.63 1.99
C PHE A 29 -16.25 0.33 0.95
N LYS A 30 -16.54 1.62 1.09
CA LYS A 30 -15.97 2.65 0.23
C LYS A 30 -14.51 2.78 0.63
N ALA A 31 -13.61 2.41 -0.27
CA ALA A 31 -12.19 2.63 -0.05
C ALA A 31 -11.92 4.13 0.18
N LYS A 32 -11.01 4.45 1.10
CA LYS A 32 -10.55 5.82 1.30
C LYS A 32 -9.99 6.33 -0.03
N ASP A 33 -10.43 7.51 -0.43
CA ASP A 33 -9.83 8.18 -1.57
C ASP A 33 -8.42 8.63 -1.19
N LEU A 34 -7.42 7.99 -1.78
CA LEU A 34 -6.01 8.31 -1.56
C LEU A 34 -5.47 9.27 -2.63
N ARG A 35 -6.24 9.56 -3.68
CA ARG A 35 -5.79 10.39 -4.80
C ARG A 35 -5.38 11.76 -4.30
N GLY A 36 -4.47 12.38 -5.03
CA GLY A 36 -4.04 13.74 -4.76
C GLY A 36 -3.71 14.46 -6.06
N GLU A 37 -3.46 15.76 -5.93
CA GLU A 37 -2.98 16.56 -7.04
C GLU A 37 -1.62 16.06 -7.54
N ARG A 38 -1.39 16.30 -8.83
CA ARG A 38 -0.11 16.08 -9.49
C ARG A 38 0.99 16.84 -8.74
N VAL A 39 2.09 16.16 -8.46
CA VAL A 39 3.22 16.73 -7.72
C VAL A 39 4.24 17.39 -8.64
N LYS A 40 5.01 18.33 -8.10
CA LYS A 40 6.19 18.94 -8.72
C LYS A 40 7.50 18.42 -8.11
N GLY A 41 7.47 17.99 -6.86
CA GLY A 41 8.60 17.43 -6.12
C GLY A 41 9.16 18.34 -5.03
N ASP A 42 8.71 19.58 -4.93
CA ASP A 42 9.06 20.55 -3.88
C ASP A 42 8.06 20.56 -2.72
N GLU A 43 6.96 19.81 -2.82
CA GLU A 43 5.92 19.81 -1.81
C GLU A 43 6.31 19.02 -0.56
N PRO A 44 5.86 19.47 0.63
CA PRO A 44 6.12 18.74 1.86
C PRO A 44 5.47 17.35 1.83
N GLY A 45 6.21 16.35 2.30
CA GLY A 45 5.72 14.97 2.42
C GLY A 45 5.84 14.11 1.13
N ILE A 46 6.26 14.69 0.00
CA ILE A 46 6.46 13.95 -1.25
C ILE A 46 7.83 13.28 -1.32
N GLY A 47 8.87 13.97 -0.90
CA GLY A 47 10.24 13.49 -0.91
C GLY A 47 11.09 14.22 0.11
N GLN A 48 12.38 13.92 0.12
CA GLN A 48 13.34 14.72 0.89
C GLN A 48 13.50 16.10 0.23
N PRO A 49 13.62 17.18 1.02
CA PRO A 49 13.82 18.50 0.46
C PRO A 49 15.15 18.57 -0.27
N LEU A 50 15.14 19.19 -1.46
CA LEU A 50 16.33 19.44 -2.29
C LEU A 50 16.50 20.95 -2.48
N PRO A 51 17.20 21.64 -1.54
CA PRO A 51 17.40 23.09 -1.63
C PRO A 51 18.12 23.47 -2.93
N GLY A 52 17.62 24.50 -3.62
CA GLY A 52 18.21 24.99 -4.86
C GLY A 52 18.16 24.01 -6.03
N ALA A 53 17.25 23.03 -5.98
CA ALA A 53 17.00 22.13 -7.10
C ALA A 53 16.23 22.83 -8.22
N THR A 54 16.64 22.57 -9.45
CA THR A 54 15.94 22.95 -10.67
C THR A 54 14.69 22.08 -10.87
N PRO A 55 13.72 22.49 -11.71
CA PRO A 55 12.55 21.67 -12.01
C PRO A 55 12.88 20.27 -12.56
N ALA A 56 13.98 20.15 -13.32
CA ALA A 56 14.45 18.85 -13.83
C ALA A 56 14.98 17.94 -12.71
N GLU A 57 15.71 18.51 -11.75
CA GLU A 57 16.22 17.77 -10.58
C GLU A 57 15.07 17.35 -9.63
N LEU A 58 14.06 18.20 -9.45
CA LEU A 58 12.85 17.86 -8.70
C LEU A 58 12.06 16.72 -9.35
N ARG A 59 11.86 16.79 -10.68
CA ARG A 59 11.24 15.68 -11.44
C ARG A 59 12.03 14.39 -11.26
N ALA A 60 13.36 14.43 -11.44
CA ALA A 60 14.23 13.28 -11.27
C ALA A 60 14.13 12.67 -9.85
N ALA A 61 14.01 13.53 -8.83
CA ALA A 61 13.79 13.10 -7.46
C ALA A 61 12.45 12.35 -7.29
N VAL A 62 11.36 12.86 -7.88
CA VAL A 62 10.05 12.18 -7.82
C VAL A 62 10.10 10.83 -8.54
N VAL A 63 10.75 10.76 -9.72
CA VAL A 63 10.96 9.50 -10.45
C VAL A 63 11.73 8.49 -9.61
N TRP A 64 12.83 8.92 -8.98
CA TRP A 64 13.63 8.04 -8.13
C TRP A 64 12.88 7.57 -6.89
N ASN A 65 12.10 8.45 -6.26
CA ASN A 65 11.22 8.07 -5.15
C ASN A 65 10.17 7.05 -5.59
N MET A 66 9.58 7.19 -6.79
CA MET A 66 8.59 6.24 -7.30
C MET A 66 9.23 4.87 -7.54
N ARG A 67 10.39 4.85 -8.19
CA ARG A 67 11.17 3.62 -8.40
C ARG A 67 11.55 2.95 -7.07
N ALA A 68 11.92 3.72 -6.06
CA ALA A 68 12.24 3.19 -4.74
C ALA A 68 11.01 2.58 -4.05
N ALA A 69 9.86 3.25 -4.10
CA ALA A 69 8.61 2.73 -3.55
C ALA A 69 8.20 1.41 -4.23
N LEU A 70 8.26 1.34 -5.56
CA LEU A 70 7.93 0.11 -6.29
C LEU A 70 8.90 -1.04 -5.99
N ASN A 71 10.17 -0.73 -5.70
CA ASN A 71 11.12 -1.74 -5.21
C ASN A 71 10.72 -2.26 -3.82
N VAL A 72 10.40 -1.37 -2.88
CA VAL A 72 9.91 -1.77 -1.55
C VAL A 72 8.65 -2.62 -1.66
N ALA A 73 7.73 -2.27 -2.58
CA ALA A 73 6.52 -3.05 -2.85
C ALA A 73 6.83 -4.44 -3.45
N ALA A 74 7.82 -4.56 -4.33
CA ALA A 74 8.26 -5.87 -4.84
C ALA A 74 8.79 -6.78 -3.71
N LEU A 75 9.37 -6.22 -2.66
CA LEU A 75 9.87 -6.98 -1.50
C LEU A 75 8.77 -7.29 -0.48
N GLN A 76 7.96 -6.30 -0.09
CA GLN A 76 7.05 -6.40 1.06
C GLN A 76 5.65 -6.90 0.71
N CYS A 77 5.25 -6.90 -0.56
CA CYS A 77 3.88 -7.23 -0.98
C CYS A 77 3.70 -8.66 -1.47
N GLN A 78 4.70 -9.54 -1.27
CA GLN A 78 4.68 -10.92 -1.76
C GLN A 78 3.68 -11.84 -1.03
N PHE A 79 3.05 -11.35 0.04
CA PHE A 79 1.95 -12.07 0.70
C PHE A 79 0.71 -12.22 -0.18
N GLU A 80 0.56 -11.38 -1.21
CA GLU A 80 -0.55 -11.42 -2.18
C GLU A 80 0.02 -11.43 -3.62
N PRO A 81 0.29 -12.62 -4.19
CA PRO A 81 0.87 -12.78 -5.53
C PRO A 81 0.08 -12.09 -6.66
N GLN A 82 -1.23 -11.94 -6.49
CA GLN A 82 -2.16 -11.35 -7.45
C GLN A 82 -1.89 -9.86 -7.68
N LEU A 83 -1.17 -9.20 -6.77
CA LEU A 83 -0.74 -7.82 -6.94
C LEU A 83 0.37 -7.66 -7.99
N LEU A 84 1.04 -8.76 -8.39
CA LEU A 84 2.09 -8.79 -9.42
C LEU A 84 3.21 -7.74 -9.22
N THR A 85 3.48 -7.32 -7.98
CA THR A 85 4.41 -6.20 -7.71
C THR A 85 5.82 -6.48 -8.18
N VAL A 86 6.31 -7.72 -8.02
CA VAL A 86 7.62 -8.17 -8.51
C VAL A 86 7.68 -8.13 -10.04
N HIS A 87 6.65 -8.67 -10.70
CA HIS A 87 6.59 -8.70 -12.17
C HIS A 87 6.53 -7.28 -12.76
N ASN A 88 5.62 -6.45 -12.25
CA ASN A 88 5.45 -5.07 -12.72
C ASN A 88 6.72 -4.26 -12.49
N TYR A 89 7.37 -4.40 -11.34
CA TYR A 89 8.62 -3.71 -11.04
C TYR A 89 9.74 -4.10 -12.01
N ASN A 90 9.95 -5.39 -12.26
CA ASN A 90 11.00 -5.86 -13.18
C ASN A 90 10.73 -5.42 -14.62
N ALA A 91 9.47 -5.42 -15.06
CA ALA A 91 9.10 -4.92 -16.38
C ALA A 91 9.34 -3.41 -16.51
N ILE A 92 9.00 -2.62 -15.49
CA ILE A 92 9.31 -1.17 -15.44
C ILE A 92 10.82 -0.92 -15.53
N LEU A 93 11.63 -1.72 -14.82
CA LEU A 93 13.09 -1.61 -14.92
C LEU A 93 13.60 -1.89 -16.34
N ALA A 94 12.98 -2.82 -17.06
CA ALA A 94 13.36 -3.15 -18.43
C ALA A 94 12.92 -2.07 -19.43
N ASP A 95 11.65 -1.64 -19.38
CA ASP A 95 11.07 -0.72 -20.36
C ASP A 95 11.50 0.73 -20.16
N HIS A 96 11.68 1.17 -18.91
CA HIS A 96 12.01 2.55 -18.57
C HIS A 96 13.47 2.73 -18.13
N ARG A 97 14.36 1.77 -18.42
CA ARG A 97 15.77 1.75 -18.00
C ARG A 97 16.51 3.06 -18.27
N GLN A 98 16.28 3.65 -19.45
CA GLN A 98 16.97 4.86 -19.89
C GLN A 98 16.51 6.08 -19.10
N GLU A 99 15.21 6.21 -18.88
CA GLU A 99 14.61 7.31 -18.10
C GLU A 99 15.04 7.23 -16.63
N LEU A 100 15.07 6.02 -16.06
CA LEU A 100 15.55 5.78 -14.70
C LEU A 100 17.03 6.13 -14.54
N ALA A 101 17.87 5.75 -15.51
CA ALA A 101 19.29 6.09 -15.51
C ALA A 101 19.50 7.61 -15.62
N GLN A 102 18.81 8.28 -16.53
CA GLN A 102 18.88 9.74 -16.69
C GLN A 102 18.42 10.48 -15.43
N SER A 103 17.38 9.99 -14.77
CA SER A 103 16.91 10.56 -13.50
C SER A 103 17.96 10.40 -12.40
N PHE A 104 18.60 9.24 -12.30
CA PHE A 104 19.68 9.01 -11.33
C PHE A 104 20.90 9.89 -11.60
N ASP A 105 21.32 10.00 -12.86
CA ASP A 105 22.44 10.87 -13.27
C ASP A 105 22.15 12.34 -12.96
N THR A 106 20.91 12.78 -13.13
CA THR A 106 20.48 14.15 -12.80
C THR A 106 20.58 14.42 -11.30
N LEU A 107 20.16 13.46 -10.47
CA LEU A 107 20.33 13.54 -9.02
C LEU A 107 21.80 13.53 -8.60
N ALA A 108 22.62 12.68 -9.22
CA ALA A 108 24.05 12.65 -8.96
C ALA A 108 24.72 14.00 -9.27
N LYS A 109 24.34 14.65 -10.38
CA LYS A 109 24.79 16.01 -10.72
C LYS A 109 24.33 17.06 -9.71
N TYR A 110 23.09 16.97 -9.21
CA TYR A 110 22.58 17.84 -8.16
C TYR A 110 23.44 17.76 -6.90
N PHE A 111 23.68 16.55 -6.38
CA PHE A 111 24.48 16.36 -5.16
C PHE A 111 25.95 16.70 -5.36
N ALA A 112 26.52 16.47 -6.55
CA ALA A 112 27.87 16.89 -6.88
C ALA A 112 28.02 18.41 -6.92
N ARG A 113 26.99 19.14 -7.38
CA ARG A 113 26.98 20.60 -7.47
C ARG A 113 26.73 21.29 -6.12
N THR A 114 25.94 20.68 -5.25
CA THR A 114 25.53 21.27 -3.96
C THR A 114 26.46 20.94 -2.80
N ALA A 115 27.24 19.85 -2.90
CA ALA A 115 28.23 19.49 -1.90
C ALA A 115 29.54 20.27 -2.06
N LYS A 116 30.33 20.40 -0.98
CA LYS A 116 31.63 21.09 -1.03
C LYS A 116 32.71 20.26 -1.70
N THR A 117 32.58 18.93 -1.62
CA THR A 117 33.53 17.98 -2.22
C THR A 117 32.79 16.85 -2.94
N LYS A 118 33.47 16.21 -3.90
CA LYS A 118 32.94 15.03 -4.61
C LYS A 118 32.56 13.88 -3.65
N LYS A 119 33.36 13.67 -2.60
CA LYS A 119 33.10 12.64 -1.58
C LYS A 119 31.83 12.94 -0.79
N GLU A 120 31.66 14.19 -0.35
CA GLU A 120 30.44 14.62 0.34
C GLU A 120 29.20 14.51 -0.56
N GLY A 121 29.32 14.84 -1.85
CA GLY A 121 28.23 14.69 -2.82
C GLY A 121 27.78 13.24 -2.97
N GLN A 122 28.73 12.31 -3.09
CA GLN A 122 28.40 10.88 -3.12
C GLN A 122 27.73 10.41 -1.83
N MET A 123 28.28 10.79 -0.66
CA MET A 123 27.68 10.45 0.63
C MET A 123 26.25 11.01 0.78
N ALA A 124 26.01 12.24 0.30
CA ALA A 124 24.69 12.86 0.34
C ALA A 124 23.70 12.13 -0.57
N LEU A 125 24.13 11.71 -1.77
CA LEU A 125 23.32 10.89 -2.68
C LEU A 125 22.98 9.53 -2.05
N ASP A 126 23.94 8.86 -1.41
CA ASP A 126 23.73 7.57 -0.76
C ASP A 126 22.76 7.68 0.44
N GLN A 127 22.91 8.75 1.24
CA GLN A 127 22.00 9.06 2.34
C GLN A 127 20.59 9.38 1.83
N PHE A 128 20.49 10.16 0.75
CA PHE A 128 19.23 10.43 0.08
C PHE A 128 18.57 9.13 -0.36
N GLY A 129 19.30 8.25 -1.05
CA GLY A 129 18.80 6.94 -1.47
C GLY A 129 18.27 6.14 -0.27
N THR A 130 19.09 5.97 0.77
CA THR A 130 18.74 5.20 1.97
C THR A 130 17.47 5.71 2.66
N ARG A 131 17.39 7.03 2.90
CA ARG A 131 16.22 7.66 3.51
C ARG A 131 14.97 7.55 2.63
N THR A 132 15.13 7.59 1.31
CA THR A 132 14.03 7.40 0.37
C THR A 132 13.43 6.00 0.50
N TYR A 133 14.24 4.93 0.56
CA TYR A 133 13.70 3.57 0.81
C TYR A 133 13.05 3.46 2.19
N ALA A 134 13.71 3.96 3.23
CA ALA A 134 13.19 3.91 4.60
C ALA A 134 11.83 4.61 4.70
N GLY A 135 11.63 5.70 3.95
CA GLY A 135 10.37 6.45 3.91
C GLY A 135 9.19 5.71 3.29
N PHE A 136 9.38 4.54 2.68
CA PHE A 136 8.29 3.70 2.15
C PHE A 136 8.10 2.40 2.94
N ALA A 137 8.96 2.10 3.91
CA ALA A 137 8.82 0.93 4.76
C ALA A 137 7.70 1.17 5.81
N THR A 138 6.48 0.72 5.51
CA THR A 138 5.32 0.85 6.42
C THR A 138 4.73 -0.52 6.76
N VAL A 139 4.80 -0.90 8.03
CA VAL A 139 4.17 -2.15 8.52
C VAL A 139 2.67 -1.91 8.75
N ALA A 140 2.31 -0.80 9.37
CA ALA A 140 0.93 -0.52 9.76
C ALA A 140 -0.01 -0.24 8.57
N ALA A 141 0.53 0.27 7.44
CA ALA A 141 -0.25 0.57 6.23
C ALA A 141 0.03 -0.40 5.07
N GLN A 142 0.65 -1.56 5.33
CA GLN A 142 1.17 -2.48 4.31
C GLN A 142 0.14 -2.79 3.20
N TYR A 143 -1.09 -3.15 3.55
CA TYR A 143 -2.14 -3.44 2.54
C TYR A 143 -2.48 -2.25 1.64
N GLY A 144 -2.60 -1.04 2.21
CA GLY A 144 -2.89 0.17 1.45
C GLY A 144 -1.75 0.47 0.49
N PHE A 145 -0.53 0.48 1.02
CA PHE A 145 0.69 0.67 0.23
C PHE A 145 0.84 -0.36 -0.90
N CYS A 146 0.62 -1.64 -0.63
CA CYS A 146 0.74 -2.72 -1.61
C CYS A 146 -0.31 -2.65 -2.71
N SER A 147 -1.58 -2.38 -2.36
CA SER A 147 -2.66 -2.22 -3.34
C SER A 147 -2.42 -0.99 -4.23
N THR A 148 -2.04 0.14 -3.65
CA THR A 148 -1.74 1.36 -4.41
C THR A 148 -0.51 1.16 -5.30
N SER A 149 0.56 0.57 -4.78
CA SER A 149 1.78 0.27 -5.55
C SER A 149 1.54 -0.70 -6.70
N SER A 150 0.67 -1.70 -6.52
CA SER A 150 0.25 -2.61 -7.59
C SER A 150 -0.48 -1.86 -8.71
N SER A 151 -1.44 -0.99 -8.36
CA SER A 151 -2.17 -0.16 -9.31
C SER A 151 -1.23 0.77 -10.10
N ILE A 152 -0.32 1.45 -9.40
CA ILE A 152 0.68 2.33 -10.03
C ILE A 152 1.65 1.53 -10.89
N GLY A 153 2.12 0.37 -10.41
CA GLY A 153 3.01 -0.50 -11.17
C GLY A 153 2.37 -1.00 -12.46
N ARG A 154 1.06 -1.29 -12.44
CA ARG A 154 0.31 -1.63 -13.64
C ARG A 154 0.16 -0.45 -14.60
N GLU A 155 -0.11 0.77 -14.10
CA GLU A 155 -0.14 1.96 -14.97
C GLU A 155 1.22 2.21 -15.62
N ALA A 156 2.30 2.15 -14.83
CA ALA A 156 3.67 2.33 -15.31
C ALA A 156 4.10 1.23 -16.31
N LEU A 157 3.59 0.01 -16.18
CA LEU A 157 3.81 -1.08 -17.13
C LEU A 157 3.23 -0.76 -18.52
N TYR A 158 2.04 -0.13 -18.56
CA TYR A 158 1.38 0.22 -19.81
C TYR A 158 1.73 1.63 -20.31
N ALA A 159 2.49 2.41 -19.54
CA ALA A 159 2.98 3.71 -19.95
C ALA A 159 4.01 3.57 -21.09
N PRO A 160 3.96 4.41 -22.14
CA PRO A 160 5.00 4.44 -23.17
C PRO A 160 6.38 4.71 -22.57
N ARG A 161 7.42 4.19 -23.22
CA ARG A 161 8.81 4.43 -22.79
C ARG A 161 9.10 5.94 -22.76
N GLY A 162 9.60 6.44 -21.63
CA GLY A 162 9.86 7.87 -21.42
C GLY A 162 8.73 8.62 -20.71
N GLU A 163 7.59 7.97 -20.46
CA GLU A 163 6.44 8.54 -19.74
C GLU A 163 6.37 8.08 -18.27
N PHE A 164 7.36 7.33 -17.76
CA PHE A 164 7.32 6.88 -16.36
C PHE A 164 7.34 8.06 -15.39
N GLY A 165 8.00 9.15 -15.75
CA GLY A 165 7.99 10.40 -14.99
C GLY A 165 6.63 11.07 -14.92
N GLU A 166 5.76 10.91 -15.93
CA GLU A 166 4.38 11.40 -15.87
C GLU A 166 3.57 10.60 -14.86
N VAL A 167 3.70 9.28 -14.86
CA VAL A 167 3.09 8.40 -13.85
C VAL A 167 3.59 8.77 -12.46
N ALA A 168 4.91 8.98 -12.31
CA ALA A 168 5.50 9.37 -11.04
C ALA A 168 4.92 10.70 -10.52
N LEU A 169 4.88 11.74 -11.35
CA LEU A 169 4.33 13.04 -10.95
C LEU A 169 2.82 12.98 -10.70
N GLY A 170 2.07 12.18 -11.46
CA GLY A 170 0.62 12.03 -11.31
C GLY A 170 0.20 11.23 -10.08
N ARG A 171 0.97 10.20 -9.69
CA ARG A 171 0.56 9.21 -8.68
C ARG A 171 1.36 9.26 -7.38
N MET A 172 2.43 10.05 -7.29
CA MET A 172 3.27 10.09 -6.07
C MET A 172 2.50 10.52 -4.83
N ARG A 173 1.57 11.47 -4.94
CA ARG A 173 0.76 11.91 -3.79
C ARG A 173 -0.13 10.78 -3.28
N GLU A 174 -0.73 10.03 -4.19
CA GLU A 174 -1.53 8.84 -3.84
C GLU A 174 -0.68 7.77 -3.15
N LEU A 175 0.51 7.52 -3.68
CA LEU A 175 1.46 6.59 -3.08
C LEU A 175 1.86 7.03 -1.66
N ARG A 176 2.12 8.32 -1.43
CA ARG A 176 2.42 8.83 -0.09
C ARG A 176 1.24 8.74 0.86
N ASN A 177 0.04 9.05 0.39
CA ASN A 177 -1.19 8.91 1.18
C ASN A 177 -1.46 7.44 1.58
N SER A 178 -1.02 6.48 0.77
CA SER A 178 -1.13 5.04 1.07
C SER A 178 -0.28 4.57 2.25
N LEU A 179 0.72 5.36 2.67
CA LEU A 179 1.60 5.04 3.80
C LEU A 179 0.95 5.31 5.15
N THR A 180 -0.17 6.05 5.18
CA THR A 180 -0.94 6.28 6.40
C THR A 180 -1.95 5.15 6.59
N PRO A 181 -1.92 4.44 7.74
CA PRO A 181 -2.90 3.42 8.04
C PRO A 181 -4.31 4.02 8.02
N TRP A 182 -5.22 3.35 7.33
CA TRP A 182 -6.63 3.69 7.35
C TRP A 182 -7.44 2.38 7.34
N GLY A 183 -8.54 2.39 8.06
CA GLY A 183 -9.44 1.26 8.20
C GLY A 183 -10.75 1.71 8.85
N GLU A 184 -11.75 0.85 8.80
CA GLU A 184 -12.96 1.00 9.60
C GLU A 184 -12.56 0.95 11.08
N GLN A 185 -12.77 2.04 11.83
CA GLN A 185 -12.43 2.09 13.26
C GLN A 185 -13.25 1.08 14.06
N GLN A 186 -14.43 0.70 13.53
CA GLN A 186 -15.28 -0.32 14.12
C GLN A 186 -14.73 -1.75 13.98
N PHE A 187 -13.88 -2.01 12.99
CA PHE A 187 -13.22 -3.31 12.79
C PHE A 187 -11.70 -3.13 12.80
N PRO A 188 -11.08 -2.98 13.98
CA PRO A 188 -9.62 -3.06 14.07
C PRO A 188 -9.20 -4.38 13.40
N ARG A 189 -8.36 -4.27 12.37
CA ARG A 189 -7.88 -5.44 11.60
C ARG A 189 -7.38 -6.46 12.61
N ALA A 190 -8.02 -7.63 12.63
CA ALA A 190 -7.78 -8.62 13.67
C ALA A 190 -6.28 -8.92 13.73
N HIS A 191 -5.70 -8.82 14.92
CA HIS A 191 -4.40 -9.43 15.18
C HIS A 191 -4.59 -10.93 14.95
N ILE A 192 -4.05 -11.45 13.85
CA ILE A 192 -4.01 -12.88 13.60
C ILE A 192 -3.02 -13.43 14.62
N LEU A 193 -3.53 -13.83 15.79
CA LEU A 193 -2.76 -14.60 16.74
C LEU A 193 -2.44 -15.94 16.08
N PRO A 194 -1.21 -16.45 16.21
CA PRO A 194 -0.91 -17.78 15.72
C PRO A 194 -1.92 -18.74 16.35
N ALA A 195 -2.38 -19.73 15.57
CA ALA A 195 -3.17 -20.81 16.15
C ALA A 195 -2.36 -21.39 17.30
N THR A 196 -2.93 -21.40 18.50
CA THR A 196 -2.33 -22.03 19.66
C THR A 196 -3.00 -23.37 19.87
N LEU A 197 -2.19 -24.41 20.06
CA LEU A 197 -2.69 -25.71 20.46
C LEU A 197 -2.03 -26.11 21.77
N PRO A 198 -2.77 -26.79 22.66
CA PRO A 198 -2.17 -27.56 23.73
C PRO A 198 -1.07 -28.48 23.19
N ARG A 199 0.09 -28.54 23.84
CA ARG A 199 1.06 -29.60 23.57
C ARG A 199 0.42 -30.95 23.86
N PHE A 200 0.26 -31.79 22.84
CA PHE A 200 -0.38 -33.12 22.96
C PHE A 200 0.59 -34.24 23.32
N ASP A 201 1.82 -33.93 23.73
CA ASP A 201 2.79 -34.93 24.19
C ASP A 201 2.22 -35.67 25.41
N LYS A 202 2.19 -37.01 25.37
CA LYS A 202 1.65 -37.84 26.45
C LYS A 202 2.26 -37.51 27.82
N ASP A 203 3.53 -37.10 27.82
CA ASP A 203 4.27 -36.75 29.04
C ASP A 203 3.78 -35.49 29.76
N CYS A 204 2.98 -34.67 29.07
CA CYS A 204 2.41 -33.42 29.58
C CYS A 204 1.00 -33.60 30.15
N TRP A 205 0.36 -34.73 29.86
CA TRP A 205 -1.01 -35.01 30.25
C TRP A 205 -1.07 -36.13 31.27
N LYS A 206 -1.74 -35.86 32.39
CA LYS A 206 -2.10 -36.90 33.36
C LYS A 206 -3.62 -36.99 33.38
N LYS A 207 -4.16 -38.02 32.73
CA LYS A 207 -5.61 -38.12 32.44
C LYS A 207 -6.07 -36.85 31.70
N ASP A 208 -7.06 -36.15 32.23
CA ASP A 208 -7.62 -34.93 31.65
C ASP A 208 -6.95 -33.64 32.18
N SER A 209 -5.84 -33.77 32.92
CA SER A 209 -5.13 -32.62 33.51
C SER A 209 -3.79 -32.36 32.83
N TYR A 210 -3.60 -31.12 32.35
CA TYR A 210 -2.35 -30.67 31.75
C TYR A 210 -1.37 -30.16 32.83
N ASN A 211 -0.11 -30.59 32.75
CA ASN A 211 0.91 -30.23 33.74
C ASN A 211 1.74 -29.01 33.30
N ASN A 212 1.27 -27.81 33.68
CA ASN A 212 1.96 -26.54 33.39
C ASN A 212 3.41 -26.49 33.93
N LYS A 213 3.69 -27.12 35.08
CA LYS A 213 5.03 -27.08 35.69
C LYS A 213 6.07 -27.87 34.88
N LYS A 214 5.64 -28.97 34.25
CA LYS A 214 6.53 -29.83 33.46
C LYS A 214 6.64 -29.35 32.02
N CYS A 215 5.56 -28.81 31.46
CA CYS A 215 5.47 -28.55 30.03
C CYS A 215 5.30 -27.08 29.62
N GLY A 216 5.33 -26.16 30.59
CA GLY A 216 5.10 -24.73 30.34
C GLY A 216 3.62 -24.41 30.13
N GLU A 217 3.29 -23.21 29.69
CA GLU A 217 1.91 -22.84 29.39
C GLU A 217 1.28 -23.79 28.36
N ALA A 218 -0.01 -24.08 28.51
CA ALA A 218 -0.72 -25.00 27.64
C ALA A 218 -0.75 -24.49 26.18
N LEU A 219 -0.95 -23.20 25.97
CA LEU A 219 -1.13 -22.62 24.64
C LEU A 219 0.21 -22.22 24.03
N THR A 220 0.81 -23.11 23.23
CA THR A 220 2.00 -22.79 22.44
C THR A 220 1.62 -22.51 20.97
N PRO A 221 2.25 -21.53 20.29
CA PRO A 221 2.04 -21.30 18.86
C PRO A 221 2.33 -22.56 18.04
N VAL A 222 1.43 -22.92 17.11
CA VAL A 222 1.64 -24.06 16.23
C VAL A 222 2.76 -23.74 15.25
N VAL A 223 3.89 -24.44 15.39
CA VAL A 223 4.98 -24.41 14.40
C VAL A 223 4.65 -25.43 13.33
N TYR A 224 4.12 -24.97 12.20
CA TYR A 224 4.03 -25.81 11.00
C TYR A 224 5.44 -25.95 10.41
N ALA A 225 5.88 -27.18 10.14
CA ALA A 225 7.07 -27.38 9.32
C ALA A 225 6.83 -26.72 7.96
N ALA A 226 7.69 -25.78 7.56
CA ALA A 226 7.64 -25.20 6.24
C ALA A 226 7.74 -26.34 5.22
N ARG A 227 6.74 -26.45 4.34
CA ARG A 227 6.82 -27.33 3.17
C ARG A 227 7.58 -26.62 2.06
#